data_AF-A0A9X8M4C8-F1
#
_entry.id   AF-A0A9X8M4C8-F1
#
_cell.length_a   1.000
_cell.length_b   1.000
_cell.length_c   1.000
_cell.angle_alpha   90.00
_cell.angle_beta   90.00
_cell.angle_gamma   90.00
#
_symmetry.space_group_name_H-M   'P 1'
#
loop_
_entity.id
_entity.type
_entity.pdbx_description
1 polymer ?
#
loop_
_entity_poly.entity_id
_entity_poly.type
_entity_poly.pdbx_seq_one_letter_code
_entity_poly.pdbx_strand_id
1 'polypeptide(L)'
;MMYNRFPKVVNSGKRNTNGYTNIGEYNGKDKGIKPYLVSKQIRYLMKRPILPISYIQNKNPMMKKQAINKYTVEGRASIHKILADITETELKWLRENPVINKRTTVEYSDNRISLYVSQKGKCSVTGEKLFPWDMHCHHKKLWSETKDDSYKNLTIIKPSIHRLIHATKTETINQLLNELKLNEEQLGKLNKLRKLVENNEICIESQNEVESKNEQLALFTWNLSLLGETKTTI
;
A
#
# COMPACT_ATOMS: atom_id res chain seq x y z
N MET A 1 -45.13 -24.93 34.16
CA MET A 1 -43.73 -25.29 34.49
C MET A 1 -42.94 -25.41 33.19
N MET A 2 -41.92 -24.60 32.96
CA MET A 2 -41.03 -24.81 31.81
C MET A 2 -40.09 -25.97 32.12
N TYR A 3 -40.18 -27.05 31.35
CA TYR A 3 -39.27 -28.19 31.44
C TYR A 3 -37.88 -27.73 31.04
N ASN A 4 -36.89 -28.06 31.87
CA ASN A 4 -35.49 -27.82 31.54
C ASN A 4 -35.15 -28.73 30.34
N ARG A 5 -35.04 -28.17 29.14
CA ARG A 5 -34.86 -28.92 27.87
C ARG A 5 -33.50 -29.60 27.74
N PHE A 6 -32.60 -29.34 28.70
CA PHE A 6 -31.24 -29.87 28.70
C PHE A 6 -31.08 -30.94 29.79
N PRO A 7 -30.42 -32.08 29.49
CA PRO A 7 -30.21 -33.13 30.46
C PRO A 7 -29.39 -32.60 31.66
N LYS A 8 -29.87 -32.89 32.88
CA LYS A 8 -29.12 -32.59 34.10
C LYS A 8 -27.88 -33.49 34.15
N VAL A 9 -26.73 -32.89 34.46
CA VAL A 9 -25.45 -33.60 34.54
C VAL A 9 -25.52 -34.66 35.63
N VAL A 10 -25.38 -35.93 35.23
CA VAL A 10 -25.25 -37.09 36.11
C VAL A 10 -23.77 -37.46 36.19
N ASN A 11 -23.19 -37.30 37.38
CA ASN A 11 -21.85 -37.71 37.83
C ASN A 11 -20.63 -36.83 37.48
N SER A 12 -19.87 -36.54 38.53
CA SER A 12 -18.60 -35.80 38.58
C SER A 12 -17.40 -36.71 38.24
N GLY A 13 -17.36 -37.24 37.01
CA GLY A 13 -16.27 -38.08 36.52
C GLY A 13 -16.06 -37.84 35.03
N LYS A 14 -14.92 -37.23 34.68
CA LYS A 14 -14.56 -36.60 33.38
C LYS A 14 -15.46 -35.41 33.01
N ARG A 15 -14.84 -34.23 32.92
CA ARG A 15 -15.49 -32.94 32.61
C ARG A 15 -16.18 -33.02 31.25
N ASN A 16 -17.52 -33.13 31.23
CA ASN A 16 -18.29 -33.04 30.01
C ASN A 16 -18.15 -31.62 29.43
N THR A 17 -17.32 -31.45 28.39
CA THR A 17 -17.08 -30.16 27.71
C THR A 17 -18.21 -29.75 26.76
N ASN A 18 -19.22 -30.62 26.58
CA ASN A 18 -20.40 -30.29 25.79
C ASN A 18 -21.44 -29.50 26.62
N GLY A 19 -21.39 -29.55 27.95
CA GLY A 19 -22.24 -28.74 28.83
C GLY A 19 -21.78 -27.28 28.97
N TYR A 20 -22.46 -26.51 29.81
CA TYR A 20 -22.02 -25.16 30.20
C TYR A 20 -20.81 -25.27 31.14
N THR A 21 -19.66 -24.75 30.72
CA THR A 21 -18.38 -24.91 31.44
C THR A 21 -17.52 -23.65 31.29
N ASN A 22 -16.61 -23.40 32.23
CA ASN A 22 -15.55 -22.38 32.11
C ASN A 22 -14.26 -22.92 31.48
N ILE A 23 -14.19 -24.24 31.23
CA ILE A 23 -13.04 -24.92 30.63
C ILE A 23 -13.42 -25.31 29.21
N GLY A 24 -12.79 -24.68 28.23
CA GLY A 24 -12.97 -24.98 26.82
C GLY A 24 -11.89 -24.30 26.00
N GLU A 25 -11.67 -24.82 24.79
CA GLU A 25 -10.76 -24.25 23.81
C GLU A 25 -11.56 -23.96 22.55
N TYR A 26 -11.33 -22.78 21.95
CA TYR A 26 -11.99 -22.38 20.71
C TYR A 26 -11.03 -22.56 19.54
N ASN A 27 -11.34 -23.53 18.67
CA ASN A 27 -10.50 -23.90 17.53
C ASN A 27 -10.90 -23.20 16.22
N GLY A 28 -11.79 -22.21 16.26
CA GLY A 28 -12.27 -21.52 15.06
C GLY A 28 -11.38 -20.34 14.63
N LYS A 29 -11.63 -19.81 13.43
CA LYS A 29 -10.83 -18.74 12.82
C LYS A 29 -11.42 -17.33 13.01
N ASP A 30 -12.51 -17.19 13.76
CA ASP A 30 -13.24 -15.91 13.89
C ASP A 30 -12.41 -14.87 14.63
N LYS A 31 -11.89 -13.87 13.88
CA LYS A 31 -11.03 -12.80 14.43
C LYS A 31 -11.73 -11.98 15.51
N GLY A 32 -13.05 -11.82 15.41
CA GLY A 32 -13.84 -11.04 16.37
C GLY A 32 -13.96 -11.66 17.75
N ILE A 33 -13.82 -12.99 17.89
CA ILE A 33 -13.97 -13.70 19.17
C ILE A 33 -12.65 -13.72 19.95
N LYS A 34 -11.51 -13.74 19.24
CA LYS A 34 -10.17 -13.89 19.83
C LYS A 34 -9.87 -12.93 21.00
N PRO A 35 -10.21 -11.62 20.95
CA PRO A 35 -9.93 -10.71 22.06
C PRO A 35 -10.63 -11.10 23.37
N TYR A 36 -11.80 -11.75 23.27
CA TYR A 36 -12.64 -12.09 24.41
C TYR A 36 -12.23 -13.39 25.09
N LEU A 37 -11.47 -14.27 24.41
CA LEU A 37 -11.03 -15.57 24.95
C LEU A 37 -10.07 -15.44 26.15
N VAL A 38 -9.44 -14.27 26.32
CA VAL A 38 -8.55 -13.96 27.45
C VAL A 38 -9.34 -13.71 28.74
N SER A 39 -10.64 -13.45 28.65
CA SER A 39 -11.48 -13.14 29.81
C SER A 39 -11.61 -14.34 30.75
N LYS A 40 -11.34 -14.15 32.05
CA LYS A 40 -11.61 -15.14 33.10
C LYS A 40 -13.11 -15.51 33.22
N GLN A 41 -13.98 -14.67 32.68
CA GLN A 41 -15.43 -14.87 32.67
C GLN A 41 -15.94 -15.55 31.40
N ILE A 42 -15.05 -15.95 30.48
CA ILE A 42 -15.42 -16.76 29.31
C ILE A 42 -16.11 -18.05 29.79
N ARG A 43 -17.14 -18.45 29.03
CA ARG A 43 -17.89 -19.69 29.26
C ARG A 43 -18.02 -20.39 27.92
N TYR A 44 -18.21 -21.69 27.96
CA TYR A 44 -18.37 -22.53 26.78
C TYR A 44 -19.65 -23.32 26.92
N LEU A 45 -20.37 -23.45 25.81
CA LEU A 45 -21.51 -24.36 25.68
C LEU A 45 -21.31 -25.14 24.39
N MET A 46 -21.37 -26.47 24.45
CA MET A 46 -21.10 -27.32 23.28
C MET A 46 -19.74 -27.00 22.63
N LYS A 47 -18.71 -26.74 23.45
CA LYS A 47 -17.36 -26.31 23.02
C LYS A 47 -17.31 -24.99 22.23
N ARG A 48 -18.37 -24.19 22.22
CA ARG A 48 -18.40 -22.85 21.62
C ARG A 48 -18.31 -21.78 22.71
N PRO A 49 -17.42 -20.78 22.59
CA PRO A 49 -17.30 -19.71 23.56
C PRO A 49 -18.56 -18.82 23.54
N ILE A 50 -19.04 -18.50 24.73
CA ILE A 50 -20.06 -17.50 25.00
C ILE A 50 -19.32 -16.24 25.44
N LEU A 51 -19.51 -15.15 24.69
CA LEU A 51 -18.87 -13.88 24.97
C LEU A 51 -19.43 -13.31 26.28
N PRO A 52 -18.59 -13.07 27.30
CA PRO A 52 -19.05 -12.48 28.55
C PRO A 52 -19.48 -11.03 28.32
N ILE A 53 -20.71 -10.69 28.70
CA ILE A 53 -21.27 -9.34 28.54
C ILE A 53 -20.44 -8.26 29.24
N SER A 54 -19.79 -8.63 30.35
CA SER A 54 -18.89 -7.79 31.13
C SER A 54 -17.60 -7.40 30.42
N TYR A 55 -17.21 -8.13 29.37
CA TYR A 55 -15.98 -7.86 28.61
C TYR A 55 -16.25 -7.04 27.34
N ILE A 56 -17.52 -6.68 27.09
CA ILE A 56 -17.89 -5.75 26.02
C ILE A 56 -17.50 -4.35 26.46
N GLN A 57 -16.44 -3.81 25.87
CA GLN A 57 -16.04 -2.43 26.08
C GLN A 57 -16.95 -1.51 25.27
N ASN A 58 -17.76 -0.70 25.94
CA ASN A 58 -18.47 0.40 25.31
C ASN A 58 -17.58 1.65 25.31
N LYS A 59 -17.81 2.53 24.33
CA LYS A 59 -17.25 3.87 24.34
C LYS A 59 -18.41 4.84 24.54
N ASN A 60 -18.26 5.78 25.45
CA ASN A 60 -19.26 6.83 25.63
C ASN A 60 -19.46 7.57 24.28
N PRO A 61 -20.70 7.73 23.81
CA PRO A 61 -20.95 8.45 22.57
C PRO A 61 -20.50 9.90 22.78
N MET A 62 -19.47 10.31 22.05
CA MET A 62 -19.00 11.69 22.08
C MET A 62 -19.87 12.49 21.12
N MET A 63 -20.52 13.54 21.63
CA MET A 63 -21.26 14.48 20.79
C MET A 63 -20.32 15.14 19.79
N LYS A 64 -20.83 15.37 18.57
CA LYS A 64 -20.11 16.15 17.57
C LYS A 64 -19.88 17.56 18.12
N LYS A 65 -18.67 18.09 17.98
CA LYS A 65 -18.40 19.51 18.31
C LYS A 65 -19.39 20.40 17.55
N GLN A 66 -20.08 21.30 18.25
CA GLN A 66 -21.07 22.20 17.65
C GLN A 66 -20.48 23.06 16.52
N ALA A 67 -19.20 23.44 16.65
CA ALA A 67 -18.46 24.15 15.60
C ALA A 67 -18.35 23.36 14.28
N ILE A 68 -18.50 22.04 14.30
CA ILE A 68 -18.44 21.21 13.09
C ILE A 68 -19.84 21.05 12.51
N ASN A 69 -20.17 21.88 11.51
CA ASN A 69 -21.45 21.84 10.80
C ASN A 69 -21.22 21.72 9.28
N LYS A 70 -21.99 20.86 8.59
CA LYS A 70 -21.88 20.65 7.14
C LYS A 70 -22.50 21.79 6.31
N TYR A 71 -23.34 22.62 6.91
CA TYR A 71 -24.12 23.64 6.21
C TYR A 71 -23.54 25.04 6.39
N THR A 72 -22.88 25.32 7.52
CA THR A 72 -22.17 26.60 7.72
C THR A 72 -20.81 26.58 7.02
N VAL A 73 -20.35 27.76 6.57
CA VAL A 73 -19.05 27.89 5.90
C VAL A 73 -17.90 27.56 6.86
N GLU A 74 -17.95 28.11 8.07
CA GLU A 74 -16.96 27.87 9.15
C GLU A 74 -16.90 26.40 9.57
N GLY A 75 -18.07 25.75 9.66
CA GLY A 75 -18.17 24.34 10.01
C GLY A 75 -17.63 23.43 8.91
N ARG A 76 -17.89 23.75 7.64
CA ARG A 76 -17.32 23.04 6.49
C ARG A 76 -15.81 23.22 6.41
N ALA A 77 -15.31 24.43 6.63
CA ALA A 77 -13.87 24.67 6.68
C ALA A 77 -13.19 23.80 7.74
N SER A 78 -13.84 23.56 8.87
CA SER A 78 -13.34 22.66 9.93
C SER A 78 -13.33 21.18 9.53
N ILE A 79 -14.24 20.73 8.66
CA ILE A 79 -14.29 19.36 8.12
C ILE A 79 -13.26 19.18 6.99
N HIS A 80 -13.14 20.18 6.12
CA HIS A 80 -12.36 20.11 4.89
C HIS A 80 -10.92 20.63 5.04
N LYS A 81 -10.39 20.79 6.28
CA LYS A 81 -8.98 21.18 6.51
C LYS A 81 -7.96 20.28 5.81
N ILE A 82 -8.29 18.99 5.64
CA ILE A 82 -7.41 18.01 4.98
C ILE A 82 -7.25 18.32 3.47
N LEU A 83 -8.25 18.96 2.86
CA LEU A 83 -8.21 19.36 1.45
C LEU A 83 -7.39 20.65 1.23
N ALA A 84 -6.85 21.29 2.27
CA ALA A 84 -6.07 22.52 2.13
C ALA A 84 -4.83 22.37 1.22
N ASP A 85 -4.32 21.14 1.07
CA ASP A 85 -3.19 20.86 0.17
C ASP A 85 -3.56 20.95 -1.33
N ILE A 86 -4.85 20.96 -1.67
CA ILE A 86 -5.36 20.97 -3.05
C ILE A 86 -6.37 22.10 -3.21
N THR A 87 -6.18 22.90 -4.23
CA THR A 87 -7.03 24.05 -4.55
C THR A 87 -8.28 23.62 -5.32
N GLU A 88 -9.38 24.39 -5.18
CA GLU A 88 -10.59 24.14 -5.96
C GLU A 88 -10.34 24.29 -7.47
N THR A 89 -9.39 25.15 -7.87
CA THR A 89 -8.95 25.29 -9.27
C THR A 89 -8.34 24.02 -9.82
N GLU A 90 -7.55 23.29 -9.03
CA GLU A 90 -6.97 22.01 -9.45
C GLU A 90 -8.06 20.94 -9.64
N LEU A 91 -9.04 20.88 -8.72
CA LEU A 91 -10.16 19.94 -8.81
C LEU A 91 -11.09 20.28 -9.97
N LYS A 92 -11.35 21.57 -10.20
CA LYS A 92 -12.11 22.05 -11.36
C LYS A 92 -11.44 21.62 -12.65
N TRP A 93 -10.12 21.83 -12.77
CA TRP A 93 -9.36 21.40 -13.94
C TRP A 93 -9.50 19.89 -14.19
N LEU A 94 -9.38 19.06 -13.14
CA LEU A 94 -9.53 17.60 -13.27
C LEU A 94 -10.92 17.16 -13.74
N ARG A 95 -11.98 17.87 -13.35
CA ARG A 95 -13.36 17.60 -13.79
C ARG A 95 -13.61 18.04 -15.22
N GLU A 96 -13.04 19.18 -15.61
CA GLU A 96 -13.19 19.75 -16.96
C GLU A 96 -12.32 19.03 -18.00
N ASN A 97 -11.25 18.34 -17.57
CA ASN A 97 -10.31 17.63 -18.43
C ASN A 97 -10.31 16.12 -18.14
N PRO A 98 -11.43 15.40 -18.38
CA PRO A 98 -11.42 13.93 -18.30
C PRO A 98 -10.47 13.35 -19.35
N VAL A 99 -9.91 12.17 -19.08
CA VAL A 99 -9.15 11.45 -20.12
C VAL A 99 -10.18 10.88 -21.07
N ILE A 100 -10.17 11.37 -22.32
CA ILE A 100 -11.13 10.96 -23.34
C ILE A 100 -10.43 9.98 -24.28
N ASN A 101 -10.66 8.69 -24.10
CA ASN A 101 -10.30 7.66 -25.07
C ASN A 101 -11.37 6.57 -25.14
N LYS A 102 -11.29 5.67 -26.13
CA LYS A 102 -12.29 4.59 -26.33
C LYS A 102 -12.40 3.61 -25.15
N ARG A 103 -11.44 3.62 -24.23
CA ARG A 103 -11.29 2.64 -23.13
C ARG A 103 -11.64 3.22 -21.76
N THR A 104 -11.74 4.53 -21.63
CA THR A 104 -11.97 5.20 -20.34
C THR A 104 -13.38 5.02 -19.83
N THR A 105 -13.48 4.59 -18.57
CA THR A 105 -14.73 4.41 -17.85
C THR A 105 -15.06 5.63 -16.97
N VAL A 106 -16.32 5.75 -16.59
CA VAL A 106 -16.76 6.74 -15.59
C VAL A 106 -16.07 6.47 -14.25
N GLU A 107 -15.93 5.19 -13.89
CA GLU A 107 -15.21 4.75 -12.68
C GLU A 107 -13.76 5.24 -12.65
N TYR A 108 -13.01 5.05 -13.74
CA TYR A 108 -11.64 5.54 -13.84
C TYR A 108 -11.54 7.06 -13.60
N SER A 109 -12.47 7.82 -14.19
CA SER A 109 -12.47 9.28 -14.08
C SER A 109 -12.75 9.74 -12.64
N ASP A 110 -13.71 9.12 -11.96
CA ASP A 110 -14.03 9.41 -10.56
C ASP A 110 -12.89 8.98 -9.61
N ASN A 111 -12.34 7.78 -9.83
CA ASN A 111 -11.22 7.26 -9.05
C ASN A 111 -9.95 8.11 -9.23
N ARG A 112 -9.71 8.65 -10.43
CA ARG A 112 -8.59 9.56 -10.69
C ARG A 112 -8.67 10.83 -9.83
N ILE A 113 -9.84 11.46 -9.74
CA ILE A 113 -10.05 12.65 -8.90
C ILE A 113 -9.87 12.26 -7.42
N SER A 114 -10.50 11.16 -7.01
CA SER A 114 -10.42 10.65 -5.64
C SER A 114 -8.99 10.31 -5.22
N LEU A 115 -8.16 9.79 -6.13
CA LEU A 115 -6.75 9.50 -5.89
C LEU A 115 -5.91 10.77 -5.82
N TYR A 116 -6.12 11.72 -6.73
CA TYR A 116 -5.41 12.99 -6.64
C TYR A 116 -5.65 13.66 -5.29
N VAL A 117 -6.89 13.64 -4.81
CA VAL A 117 -7.27 14.14 -3.48
C VAL A 117 -6.60 13.38 -2.35
N SER A 118 -6.71 12.04 -2.35
CA SER A 118 -6.16 11.22 -1.26
C SER A 118 -4.64 11.29 -1.17
N GLN A 119 -3.97 11.46 -2.31
CA GLN A 119 -2.52 11.59 -2.42
C GLN A 119 -2.04 13.03 -2.23
N LYS A 120 -2.93 13.97 -1.86
CA LYS A 120 -2.60 15.40 -1.66
C LYS A 120 -2.01 16.06 -2.91
N GLY A 121 -2.35 15.53 -4.08
CA GLY A 121 -1.79 15.91 -5.38
C GLY A 121 -0.29 15.62 -5.50
N LYS A 122 0.24 14.65 -4.75
CA LYS A 122 1.65 14.26 -4.80
C LYS A 122 1.84 12.95 -5.57
N CYS A 123 3.00 12.82 -6.22
CA CYS A 123 3.44 11.59 -6.84
C CYS A 123 3.58 10.47 -5.79
N SER A 124 3.02 9.28 -6.04
CA SER A 124 3.09 8.16 -5.10
C SER A 124 4.51 7.66 -4.83
N VAL A 125 5.40 7.80 -5.82
CA VAL A 125 6.80 7.37 -5.75
C VAL A 125 7.65 8.48 -5.16
N THR A 126 7.73 9.64 -5.84
CA THR A 126 8.67 10.71 -5.47
C THR A 126 8.19 11.58 -4.30
N GLY A 127 6.88 11.67 -4.06
CA GLY A 127 6.30 12.57 -3.06
C GLY A 127 6.25 14.05 -3.49
N GLU A 128 6.74 14.37 -4.69
CA GLU A 128 6.67 15.72 -5.27
C GLU A 128 5.22 16.12 -5.55
N LYS A 129 4.89 17.39 -5.33
CA LYS A 129 3.59 17.95 -5.72
C LYS A 129 3.50 17.97 -7.24
N LEU A 130 2.41 17.44 -7.77
CA LEU A 130 2.10 17.38 -9.19
C LEU A 130 0.97 18.36 -9.51
N PHE A 131 1.11 19.02 -10.65
CA PHE A 131 0.02 19.81 -11.20
C PHE A 131 -1.00 18.92 -11.90
N PRO A 132 -2.28 19.30 -11.96
CA PRO A 132 -3.32 18.53 -12.61
C PRO A 132 -3.04 18.15 -14.07
N TRP A 133 -2.43 19.07 -14.81
CA TRP A 133 -2.05 18.89 -16.21
C TRP A 133 -0.74 18.12 -16.42
N ASP A 134 0.03 17.88 -15.36
CA ASP A 134 1.31 17.15 -15.39
C ASP A 134 1.28 15.97 -14.43
N MET A 135 0.21 15.19 -14.50
CA MET A 135 0.05 13.94 -13.75
C MET A 135 -0.40 12.82 -14.68
N HIS A 136 0.04 11.60 -14.39
CA HIS A 136 -0.52 10.40 -14.97
C HIS A 136 -1.19 9.54 -13.89
N CYS A 137 -2.36 8.98 -14.21
CA CYS A 137 -3.01 7.97 -13.40
C CYS A 137 -2.69 6.59 -13.96
N HIS A 138 -1.90 5.85 -13.20
CA HIS A 138 -1.30 4.57 -13.58
C HIS A 138 -2.07 3.40 -12.98
N HIS A 139 -2.37 2.40 -13.80
CA HIS A 139 -2.83 1.09 -13.35
C HIS A 139 -1.62 0.26 -12.90
N LYS A 140 -1.57 -0.06 -11.59
CA LYS A 140 -0.50 -0.85 -10.96
C LYS A 140 -0.35 -2.21 -11.60
N LYS A 141 -1.48 -2.88 -11.87
CA LYS A 141 -1.55 -4.03 -12.78
C LYS A 141 -2.12 -3.56 -14.10
N LEU A 142 -1.54 -4.03 -15.19
CA LEU A 142 -1.93 -3.64 -16.55
C LEU A 142 -3.44 -3.80 -16.77
N TRP A 143 -4.06 -2.73 -17.27
CA TRP A 143 -5.48 -2.72 -17.59
C TRP A 143 -5.80 -3.70 -18.74
N SER A 144 -4.89 -3.88 -19.70
CA SER A 144 -5.07 -4.81 -20.83
C SER A 144 -5.36 -6.25 -20.39
N GLU A 145 -4.86 -6.64 -19.22
CA GLU A 145 -5.03 -7.99 -18.67
C GLU A 145 -6.23 -8.05 -17.71
N THR A 146 -6.36 -7.05 -16.84
CA THR A 146 -7.32 -7.08 -15.73
C THR A 146 -8.65 -6.43 -16.05
N LYS A 147 -8.66 -5.43 -16.93
CA LYS A 147 -9.77 -4.48 -17.16
C LYS A 147 -10.30 -3.87 -15.87
N ASP A 148 -9.42 -3.71 -14.87
CA ASP A 148 -9.76 -3.29 -13.51
C ASP A 148 -9.44 -1.81 -13.29
N ASP A 149 -10.47 -0.98 -13.30
CA ASP A 149 -10.41 0.45 -12.97
C ASP A 149 -10.63 0.75 -11.48
N SER A 150 -10.63 -0.29 -10.63
CA SER A 150 -10.85 -0.10 -9.20
C SER A 150 -9.79 0.80 -8.58
N TYR A 151 -10.24 1.59 -7.62
CA TYR A 151 -9.39 2.52 -6.86
C TYR A 151 -8.08 1.90 -6.34
N LYS A 152 -8.14 0.62 -5.94
CA LYS A 152 -6.97 -0.10 -5.40
C LYS A 152 -5.89 -0.36 -6.46
N ASN A 153 -6.29 -0.54 -7.71
CA ASN A 153 -5.39 -0.78 -8.83
C ASN A 153 -4.79 0.52 -9.39
N LEU A 154 -5.26 1.69 -8.98
CA LEU A 154 -4.83 2.97 -9.55
C LEU A 154 -3.86 3.73 -8.62
N THR A 155 -3.05 4.62 -9.19
CA THR A 155 -2.19 5.55 -8.45
C THR A 155 -1.77 6.75 -9.32
N ILE A 156 -1.69 7.94 -8.73
CA ILE A 156 -1.16 9.13 -9.39
C ILE A 156 0.37 9.18 -9.28
N ILE A 157 1.02 9.37 -10.42
CA ILE A 157 2.48 9.46 -10.57
C ILE A 157 2.88 10.52 -11.60
N LYS A 158 4.15 10.93 -11.54
CA LYS A 158 4.78 11.81 -12.53
C LYS A 158 4.90 11.11 -13.89
N PRO A 159 4.77 11.81 -15.04
CA PRO A 159 4.92 11.20 -16.36
C PRO A 159 6.25 10.47 -16.58
N SER A 160 7.38 11.05 -16.12
CA SER A 160 8.71 10.40 -16.22
C SER A 160 8.77 9.09 -15.42
N ILE A 161 8.15 9.04 -14.24
CA ILE A 161 8.02 7.81 -13.43
C ILE A 161 7.12 6.81 -14.14
N HIS A 162 6.01 7.24 -14.73
CA HIS A 162 5.13 6.36 -15.48
C HIS A 162 5.87 5.70 -16.65
N ARG A 163 6.66 6.49 -17.40
CA ARG A 163 7.53 5.97 -18.46
C ARG A 163 8.57 5.00 -17.90
N LEU A 164 9.19 5.33 -16.77
CA LEU A 164 10.19 4.47 -16.14
C LEU A 164 9.61 3.14 -15.64
N ILE A 165 8.34 3.08 -15.21
CA ILE A 165 7.71 1.81 -14.81
C ILE A 165 7.59 0.84 -15.99
N HIS A 166 7.22 1.36 -17.16
CA HIS A 166 7.01 0.57 -18.38
C HIS A 166 8.26 0.42 -19.26
N ALA A 167 9.35 1.10 -18.93
CA ALA A 167 10.58 1.05 -19.70
C ALA A 167 11.23 -0.35 -19.60
N THR A 168 11.54 -0.92 -20.76
CA THR A 168 12.25 -2.20 -20.93
C THR A 168 13.67 -2.03 -21.46
N LYS A 169 13.95 -0.95 -22.21
CA LYS A 169 15.28 -0.66 -22.77
C LYS A 169 16.20 -0.06 -21.70
N THR A 170 17.38 -0.64 -21.54
CA THR A 170 18.39 -0.22 -20.55
C THR A 170 18.82 1.23 -20.73
N GLU A 171 19.02 1.68 -21.97
CA GLU A 171 19.38 3.07 -22.29
C GLU A 171 18.36 4.08 -21.74
N THR A 172 17.07 3.84 -21.99
CA THR A 172 15.99 4.71 -21.51
C THR A 172 15.85 4.68 -19.99
N ILE A 173 16.11 3.53 -19.37
CA ILE A 173 16.09 3.37 -17.91
C ILE A 173 17.21 4.23 -17.31
N ASN A 174 18.44 4.10 -17.81
CA ASN A 174 19.60 4.83 -17.31
C ASN A 174 19.43 6.34 -17.48
N GLN A 175 18.92 6.78 -18.63
CA GLN A 175 18.61 8.19 -18.88
C GLN A 175 17.63 8.76 -17.85
N LEU A 176 16.51 8.06 -17.62
CA LEU A 176 15.48 8.50 -16.67
C LEU A 176 15.95 8.42 -15.21
N LEU A 177 16.78 7.44 -14.84
CA LEU A 177 17.37 7.35 -13.51
C LEU A 177 18.32 8.53 -13.23
N ASN A 178 19.13 8.90 -14.22
CA ASN A 178 20.04 10.06 -14.12
C ASN A 178 19.27 11.38 -14.01
N GLU A 179 18.14 11.52 -14.69
CA GLU A 179 17.25 12.69 -14.60
C GLU A 179 16.55 12.77 -13.23
N LEU A 180 15.99 11.65 -12.76
CA LEU A 180 15.12 11.63 -11.58
C LEU A 180 15.86 11.55 -10.24
N LYS A 181 17.11 11.05 -10.23
CA LYS A 181 17.97 10.94 -9.03
C LYS A 181 17.22 10.41 -7.80
N LEU A 182 16.57 9.26 -7.98
CA LEU A 182 15.72 8.66 -6.97
C LEU A 182 16.52 8.17 -5.77
N ASN A 183 15.96 8.35 -4.57
CA ASN A 183 16.51 7.74 -3.35
C ASN A 183 16.12 6.25 -3.24
N GLU A 184 16.73 5.53 -2.31
CA GLU A 184 16.50 4.08 -2.12
C GLU A 184 15.03 3.75 -1.79
N GLU A 185 14.36 4.57 -0.98
CA GLU A 185 12.95 4.35 -0.63
C GLU A 185 12.02 4.54 -1.84
N GLN A 186 12.26 5.57 -2.65
CA GLN A 186 11.56 5.87 -3.89
C GLN A 186 11.81 4.76 -4.92
N LEU A 187 13.04 4.28 -5.04
CA LEU A 187 13.38 3.14 -5.89
C LEU A 187 12.64 1.87 -5.45
N GLY A 188 12.57 1.60 -4.14
CA GLY A 188 11.79 0.49 -3.60
C GLY A 188 10.29 0.59 -3.94
N LYS A 189 9.71 1.79 -3.90
CA LYS A 189 8.32 2.03 -4.35
C LYS A 189 8.16 1.84 -5.86
N LEU A 190 9.11 2.32 -6.65
CA LEU A 190 9.13 2.14 -8.11
C LEU A 190 9.21 0.66 -8.49
N ASN A 191 10.13 -0.09 -7.90
CA ASN A 191 10.34 -1.51 -8.19
C ASN A 191 9.11 -2.35 -7.84
N LYS A 192 8.39 -2.00 -6.76
CA LYS A 192 7.08 -2.60 -6.46
C LYS A 192 6.07 -2.41 -7.59
N LEU A 193 6.03 -1.24 -8.22
CA LEU A 193 5.15 -0.98 -9.37
C LEU A 193 5.64 -1.72 -10.62
N ARG A 194 6.95 -1.72 -10.89
CA ARG A 194 7.55 -2.46 -12.01
C ARG A 194 7.22 -3.95 -11.95
N LYS A 195 7.33 -4.55 -10.77
CA LYS A 195 6.98 -5.96 -10.55
C LYS A 195 5.50 -6.28 -10.81
N LEU A 196 4.60 -5.34 -10.51
CA LEU A 196 3.16 -5.52 -10.76
C LEU A 196 2.78 -5.45 -12.24
N VAL A 197 3.63 -4.82 -13.06
CA VAL A 197 3.53 -4.83 -14.53
C VAL A 197 4.48 -5.84 -15.19
N GLU A 198 4.97 -6.81 -14.40
CA GLU A 198 5.85 -7.91 -14.85
C GLU A 198 7.21 -7.47 -15.42
N ASN A 199 7.69 -6.27 -15.06
CA ASN A 199 9.02 -5.79 -15.41
C ASN A 199 10.07 -6.10 -14.32
N ASN A 200 11.32 -6.26 -14.76
CA ASN A 200 12.46 -6.49 -13.87
C ASN A 200 12.73 -5.29 -12.95
N GLU A 201 13.18 -5.60 -11.73
CA GLU A 201 13.60 -4.62 -10.74
C GLU A 201 14.86 -3.89 -11.21
N ILE A 202 14.95 -2.61 -10.87
CA ILE A 202 16.13 -1.78 -11.15
C ILE A 202 17.01 -1.80 -9.90
N CYS A 203 18.26 -2.23 -10.06
CA CYS A 203 19.29 -2.09 -9.06
C CYS A 203 20.17 -0.89 -9.44
N ILE A 204 20.38 0.05 -8.51
CA ILE A 204 21.41 1.09 -8.69
C ILE A 204 22.71 0.45 -8.22
N GLU A 205 23.62 0.17 -9.14
CA GLU A 205 24.99 -0.15 -8.79
C GLU A 205 25.60 1.09 -8.12
N SER A 206 25.94 0.99 -6.84
CA SER A 206 26.65 2.05 -6.15
C SER A 206 27.94 2.34 -6.92
N GLN A 207 28.19 3.61 -7.26
CA GLN A 207 29.37 4.01 -8.04
C GLN A 207 30.70 3.48 -7.45
N ASN A 208 30.72 3.18 -6.16
CA ASN A 208 31.83 2.54 -5.45
C ASN A 208 32.25 1.18 -6.03
N GLU A 209 31.36 0.39 -6.60
CA GLU A 209 31.71 -0.93 -7.19
C GLU A 209 32.33 -0.78 -8.58
N VAL A 210 31.85 0.19 -9.38
CA VAL A 210 32.35 0.47 -10.72
C VAL A 210 33.73 1.13 -10.66
N GLU A 211 33.95 2.04 -9.70
CA GLU A 211 35.26 2.63 -9.42
C GLU A 211 36.27 1.56 -9.03
N SER A 212 35.91 0.64 -8.10
CA SER A 212 36.83 -0.43 -7.67
C SER A 212 37.15 -1.43 -8.79
N LYS A 213 36.17 -1.76 -9.65
CA LYS A 213 36.39 -2.65 -10.80
C LYS A 213 37.27 -1.98 -11.87
N ASN A 214 37.08 -0.68 -12.10
CA ASN A 214 37.90 0.09 -13.04
C ASN A 214 39.34 0.28 -12.52
N GLU A 215 39.52 0.53 -11.22
CA GLU A 215 40.85 0.59 -10.59
C GLU A 215 41.56 -0.77 -10.65
N GLN A 216 40.85 -1.88 -10.40
CA GLN A 216 41.42 -3.23 -10.54
C GLN A 216 41.80 -3.58 -11.99
N LEU A 217 40.98 -3.19 -12.98
CA LEU A 217 41.29 -3.36 -14.40
C LEU A 217 42.48 -2.49 -14.84
N ALA A 218 42.60 -1.27 -14.32
CA ALA A 218 43.73 -0.38 -14.59
C ALA A 218 45.04 -0.93 -13.97
N LEU A 219 45.00 -1.45 -12.74
CA LEU A 219 46.14 -2.11 -12.11
C LEU A 219 46.55 -3.41 -12.83
N PHE A 220 45.58 -4.17 -13.34
CA PHE A 220 45.85 -5.41 -14.07
C PHE A 220 46.51 -5.15 -15.43
N THR A 221 46.01 -4.16 -16.17
CA THR A 221 46.58 -3.75 -17.47
C THR A 221 47.97 -3.14 -17.33
N TRP A 222 48.24 -2.36 -16.28
CA TRP A 222 49.57 -1.81 -15.99
C TRP A 222 50.58 -2.90 -15.62
N ASN A 223 50.20 -3.90 -14.81
CA ASN A 223 51.07 -5.03 -14.47
C ASN A 223 51.39 -5.93 -15.68
N LEU A 224 50.44 -6.13 -16.60
CA LEU A 224 50.66 -6.86 -17.85
C LEU A 224 51.62 -6.13 -18.80
N SER A 225 51.60 -4.79 -18.81
CA SER A 225 52.56 -3.97 -19.55
C SER A 225 54.00 -4.17 -19.05
N LEU A 226 54.19 -4.22 -17.72
CA LEU A 226 55.50 -4.43 -17.09
C LEU A 226 56.06 -5.84 -17.32
N LEU A 227 55.20 -6.85 -17.44
CA LEU A 227 55.59 -8.23 -17.72
C LEU A 227 55.84 -8.50 -19.21
N GLY A 228 55.38 -7.62 -20.10
CA GLY A 228 55.55 -7.73 -21.55
C GLY A 228 56.90 -7.22 -22.09
N GLU A 229 57.66 -6.47 -21.28
CA GLU A 229 58.93 -5.85 -21.71
C GLU A 229 60.17 -6.76 -21.61
N THR A 230 60.03 -8.01 -21.15
CA THR A 230 61.14 -8.97 -21.17
C THR A 230 61.02 -9.94 -22.35
N LYS A 231 61.17 -9.43 -23.58
CA LYS A 231 61.53 -10.28 -24.72
C LYS A 231 62.76 -9.73 -25.43
N THR A 232 63.80 -10.55 -25.37
CA THR A 232 64.67 -10.82 -26.51
C THR A 232 65.67 -9.71 -26.85
N THR A 233 66.83 -9.77 -26.21
CA THR A 233 68.09 -9.35 -26.83
C THR A 233 69.04 -10.56 -26.81
N ILE A 234 69.16 -11.15 -28.00
CA ILE A 234 70.28 -11.93 -28.58
C ILE A 234 70.86 -13.07 -27.73
#